data_AF-A0A1G4IV62-F1
#
_entry.id   AF-A0A1G4IV62-F1
#
_cell.length_a   1.000
_cell.length_b   1.000
_cell.length_c   1.000
_cell.angle_alpha   90.00
_cell.angle_beta   90.00
_cell.angle_gamma   90.00
#
_symmetry.space_group_name_H-M   'P 1'
#
loop_
_entity.id
_entity.type
_entity.pdbx_description
1 polymer ?
#
loop_
_entity_poly.entity_id
_entity_poly.type
_entity_poly.pdbx_seq_one_letter_code
_entity_poly.pdbx_strand_id
1 'polypeptide(L)'
;MSLNRQQREKFVTSHMNQKYNLVHMASLTGPPQLSGLYLKSFYNAAKRNRLQLPEHITGDGTKFCGKCGCVRIGGVNVRQRLEDVSDELSNGGNQVLSYECLDCGDLKSFPIKRTGVRENTGKPVAGPFTESMRSKMPGIKEAQKSGSENGIGKRSSAKERAKKRKLSTLSNLLSKKNGEKQPKKSSLLNLEDFLKK
;
A
#
# COMPACT_ATOMS: atom_id res chain seq x y z
N MET A 1 -21.65 26.14 -19.36
CA MET A 1 -20.89 25.23 -20.26
C MET A 1 -20.79 23.85 -19.61
N SER A 2 -20.97 22.78 -20.36
CA SER A 2 -20.84 21.40 -19.84
C SER A 2 -19.39 20.92 -19.96
N LEU A 3 -18.79 20.49 -18.85
CA LEU A 3 -17.46 19.87 -18.82
C LEU A 3 -17.51 18.47 -19.46
N ASN A 4 -16.50 18.13 -20.27
CA ASN A 4 -16.40 16.80 -20.87
C ASN A 4 -16.29 15.73 -19.76
N ARG A 5 -16.95 14.58 -19.93
CA ARG A 5 -17.06 13.52 -18.91
C ARG A 5 -15.69 13.10 -18.35
N GLN A 6 -14.70 12.88 -19.23
CA GLN A 6 -13.34 12.51 -18.81
C GLN A 6 -12.64 13.61 -18.00
N GLN A 7 -12.90 14.89 -18.32
CA GLN A 7 -12.37 16.03 -17.56
C GLN A 7 -13.04 16.12 -16.19
N ARG A 8 -14.35 15.86 -16.12
CA ARG A 8 -15.11 15.80 -14.86
C ARG A 8 -14.62 14.67 -13.96
N GLU A 9 -14.38 13.47 -14.50
CA GLU A 9 -13.84 12.34 -13.74
C GLU A 9 -12.44 12.64 -13.19
N LYS A 10 -11.53 13.19 -14.02
CA LYS A 10 -10.20 13.67 -13.58
C LYS A 10 -10.29 14.75 -12.50
N PHE A 11 -11.21 15.72 -12.65
CA PHE A 11 -11.44 16.76 -11.67
C PHE A 11 -11.93 16.19 -10.34
N VAL A 12 -12.90 15.26 -10.36
CA VAL A 12 -13.40 14.59 -9.15
C VAL A 12 -12.25 13.87 -8.43
N THR A 13 -11.44 13.08 -9.12
CA THR A 13 -10.28 12.39 -8.50
C THR A 13 -9.29 13.38 -7.89
N SER A 14 -8.90 14.43 -8.62
CA SER A 14 -7.98 15.46 -8.12
C SER A 14 -8.54 16.18 -6.88
N HIS A 15 -9.80 16.60 -6.92
CA HIS A 15 -10.49 17.28 -5.84
C HIS A 15 -10.68 16.40 -4.59
N MET A 16 -10.99 15.11 -4.76
CA MET A 16 -11.08 14.16 -3.64
C MET A 16 -9.71 13.92 -3.01
N ASN A 17 -8.65 13.76 -3.81
CA ASN A 17 -7.27 13.61 -3.33
C ASN A 17 -6.80 14.86 -2.58
N GLN A 18 -7.07 16.06 -3.11
CA GLN A 18 -6.74 17.32 -2.44
C GLN A 18 -7.41 17.42 -1.06
N LYS A 19 -8.72 17.14 -0.98
CA LYS A 19 -9.44 17.16 0.31
C LYS A 19 -8.91 16.13 1.30
N TYR A 20 -8.62 14.92 0.82
CA TYR A 20 -8.04 13.87 1.65
C TYR A 20 -6.66 14.28 2.19
N ASN A 21 -5.79 14.85 1.35
CA ASN A 21 -4.47 15.35 1.76
C ASN A 21 -4.60 16.47 2.81
N LEU A 22 -5.54 17.41 2.64
CA LEU A 22 -5.79 18.47 3.62
C LEU A 22 -6.13 17.93 5.01
N VAL A 23 -6.93 16.85 5.11
CA VAL A 23 -7.26 16.23 6.40
C VAL A 23 -6.01 15.65 7.08
N HIS A 24 -5.08 15.05 6.33
CA HIS A 24 -3.85 14.46 6.87
C HIS A 24 -2.81 15.51 7.25
N MET A 25 -2.68 16.57 6.45
CA MET A 25 -1.83 17.71 6.79
C MET A 25 -2.34 18.42 8.05
N ALA A 26 -3.66 18.66 8.14
CA ALA A 26 -4.26 19.31 9.31
C ALA A 26 -4.00 18.55 10.62
N SER A 27 -3.97 17.20 10.60
CA SER A 27 -3.63 16.39 11.78
C SER A 27 -2.13 16.40 12.17
N LEU A 28 -1.27 16.98 11.34
CA LEU A 28 0.18 17.10 11.59
C LEU A 28 0.60 18.54 11.92
N THR A 29 -0.06 19.55 11.35
CA THR A 29 0.42 20.94 11.38
C THR A 29 -0.44 21.91 12.18
N GLY A 30 -1.52 21.48 12.85
CA GLY A 30 -2.45 22.47 13.39
C GLY A 30 -3.54 21.98 14.35
N PRO A 31 -4.43 22.91 14.74
CA PRO A 31 -5.39 22.72 15.81
C PRO A 31 -6.52 21.73 15.43
N PRO A 32 -6.98 20.89 16.38
CA PRO A 32 -7.89 19.77 16.09
C PRO A 32 -9.23 20.22 15.48
N GLN A 33 -9.69 21.43 15.76
CA GLN A 33 -10.93 22.02 15.25
C GLN A 33 -10.98 22.09 13.71
N LEU A 34 -9.84 22.30 13.05
CA LEU A 34 -9.77 22.33 11.58
C LEU A 34 -9.95 20.93 10.97
N SER A 35 -9.46 19.89 11.65
CA SER A 35 -9.52 18.51 11.14
C SER A 35 -10.98 18.05 10.94
N GLY A 36 -11.87 18.31 11.90
CA GLY A 36 -13.30 18.03 11.80
C GLY A 36 -14.00 18.79 10.67
N LEU A 37 -13.62 20.05 10.42
CA LEU A 37 -14.15 20.83 9.30
C LEU A 37 -13.72 20.26 7.94
N TYR A 38 -12.44 19.89 7.78
CA TYR A 38 -11.95 19.25 6.57
C TYR A 38 -12.55 17.84 6.37
N LEU A 39 -12.71 17.06 7.44
CA LEU A 39 -13.34 15.74 7.39
C LEU A 39 -14.81 15.83 6.94
N LYS A 40 -15.59 16.76 7.52
CA LYS A 40 -16.96 17.08 7.08
C LYS A 40 -17.00 17.53 5.61
N SER A 41 -16.02 18.34 5.18
CA SER A 41 -15.89 18.78 3.79
C SER A 41 -15.55 17.64 2.82
N PHE A 42 -14.77 16.64 3.27
CA PHE A 42 -14.43 15.43 2.52
C PHE A 42 -15.65 14.51 2.37
N TYR A 43 -16.34 14.16 3.47
CA TYR A 43 -17.56 13.33 3.39
C TYR A 43 -18.68 13.98 2.58
N ASN A 44 -18.85 15.30 2.69
CA ASN A 44 -19.79 16.04 1.84
C ASN A 44 -19.41 15.98 0.34
N ALA A 45 -18.12 15.94 0.00
CA ALA A 45 -17.68 15.76 -1.38
C ALA A 45 -17.91 14.32 -1.88
N ALA A 46 -17.62 13.30 -1.06
CA ALA A 46 -17.92 11.91 -1.38
C ALA A 46 -19.42 11.70 -1.65
N LYS A 47 -20.28 12.22 -0.75
CA LYS A 47 -21.75 12.16 -0.87
C LYS A 47 -22.27 12.86 -2.14
N ARG A 48 -21.79 14.08 -2.44
CA ARG A 48 -22.16 14.82 -3.67
C ARG A 48 -21.75 14.08 -4.94
N ASN A 49 -20.59 13.44 -4.94
CA ASN A 49 -20.06 12.68 -6.08
C ASN A 49 -20.57 11.22 -6.13
N ARG A 50 -21.42 10.80 -5.17
CA ARG A 50 -21.97 9.44 -5.02
C ARG A 50 -20.88 8.36 -4.96
N LEU A 51 -19.74 8.69 -4.36
CA LEU A 51 -18.61 7.77 -4.19
C LEU A 51 -18.80 6.92 -2.94
N GLN A 52 -18.76 5.60 -3.09
CA GLN A 52 -18.65 4.68 -1.95
C GLN A 52 -17.23 4.74 -1.40
N LEU A 53 -17.11 5.05 -0.11
CA LEU A 53 -15.83 5.08 0.59
C LEU A 53 -15.59 3.71 1.25
N PRO A 54 -14.34 3.21 1.30
CA PRO A 54 -14.00 1.98 1.99
C PRO A 54 -14.30 2.04 3.50
N GLU A 55 -14.68 0.90 4.09
CA GLU A 55 -15.02 0.75 5.51
C GLU A 55 -13.89 1.17 6.47
N HIS A 56 -12.62 1.03 6.07
CA HIS A 56 -11.50 1.49 6.88
C HIS A 56 -11.41 3.02 7.01
N ILE A 57 -12.13 3.77 6.16
CA ILE A 57 -12.23 5.24 6.20
C ILE A 57 -13.51 5.66 6.95
N THR A 58 -14.64 5.01 6.65
CA THR A 58 -15.96 5.35 7.22
C THR A 58 -16.25 4.71 8.57
N GLY A 59 -15.51 3.67 8.95
CA GLY A 59 -15.69 2.95 10.21
C GLY A 59 -15.50 3.87 11.42
N ASP A 60 -16.47 3.83 12.35
CA ASP A 60 -16.54 4.75 13.48
C ASP A 60 -15.36 4.62 14.43
N GLY A 61 -14.31 5.42 14.21
CA GLY A 61 -13.13 5.44 15.08
C GLY A 61 -11.96 4.58 14.62
N THR A 62 -12.03 3.95 13.45
CA THR A 62 -10.89 3.19 12.92
C THR A 62 -9.75 4.14 12.58
N LYS A 63 -10.04 5.14 11.72
CA LYS A 63 -9.05 6.10 11.21
C LYS A 63 -9.20 7.52 11.75
N PHE A 64 -10.43 7.99 11.94
CA PHE A 64 -10.69 9.35 12.44
C PHE A 64 -11.30 9.30 13.83
N CYS A 65 -10.99 10.30 14.65
CA CYS A 65 -11.63 10.45 15.95
C CYS A 65 -13.10 10.87 15.82
N GLY A 66 -13.96 10.41 16.74
CA GLY A 66 -15.40 10.63 16.70
C GLY A 66 -15.80 12.08 17.01
N LYS A 67 -15.24 12.67 18.07
CA LYS A 67 -15.55 14.07 18.45
C LYS A 67 -14.75 15.10 17.66
N CYS A 68 -13.41 15.00 17.64
CA CYS A 68 -12.57 16.05 17.04
C CYS A 68 -12.35 15.91 15.51
N GLY A 69 -12.51 14.71 14.94
CA GLY A 69 -12.21 14.44 13.53
C GLY A 69 -10.74 14.27 13.17
N CYS A 70 -9.82 14.33 14.14
CA CYS A 70 -8.38 14.12 13.91
C CYS A 70 -8.07 12.74 13.34
N VAL A 71 -7.04 12.65 12.49
CA VAL A 71 -6.47 11.36 12.07
C VAL A 71 -5.81 10.68 13.25
N ARG A 72 -6.12 9.40 13.47
CA ARG A 72 -5.54 8.55 14.50
C ARG A 72 -4.15 8.09 14.06
N ILE A 73 -3.11 8.82 14.49
CA ILE A 73 -1.70 8.49 14.25
C ILE A 73 -1.10 7.96 15.56
N GLY A 74 -0.72 6.69 15.58
CA GLY A 74 -0.10 6.05 16.75
C GLY A 74 1.23 6.70 17.09
N GLY A 75 1.45 6.99 18.38
CA GLY A 75 2.66 7.65 18.88
C GLY A 75 2.71 9.17 18.66
N VAL A 76 1.70 9.77 18.01
CA VAL A 76 1.59 11.24 17.84
C VAL A 76 0.32 11.76 18.52
N ASN A 77 -0.86 11.43 17.98
CA ASN A 77 -2.16 11.95 18.47
C ASN A 77 -2.98 10.89 19.23
N VAL A 78 -2.49 9.64 19.29
CA VAL A 78 -3.20 8.51 19.86
C VAL A 78 -2.29 7.65 20.72
N ARG A 79 -2.73 7.40 21.96
CA ARG A 79 -2.20 6.37 22.84
C ARG A 79 -2.97 5.07 22.61
N GLN A 80 -2.22 3.99 22.42
CA GLN A 80 -2.76 2.64 22.21
C GLN A 80 -2.49 1.83 23.47
N ARG A 81 -3.47 1.08 23.97
CA ARG A 81 -3.29 0.11 25.05
C ARG A 81 -3.99 -1.20 24.68
N LEU A 82 -3.39 -2.30 25.09
CA LEU A 82 -4.04 -3.60 25.10
C LEU A 82 -4.49 -3.87 26.53
N GLU A 83 -5.78 -4.04 26.70
CA GLU A 83 -6.43 -4.37 27.97
C GLU A 83 -6.91 -5.82 27.86
N ASP A 84 -6.33 -6.70 28.66
CA ASP A 84 -6.75 -8.09 28.74
C ASP A 84 -7.99 -8.18 29.64
N VAL A 85 -9.17 -8.35 29.05
CA VAL A 85 -10.40 -8.62 29.81
C VAL A 85 -10.37 -10.09 30.22
N SER A 86 -9.87 -10.33 31.42
CA SER A 86 -9.80 -11.65 32.05
C SER A 86 -11.17 -12.08 32.58
N ASP A 87 -12.06 -12.51 31.68
CA ASP A 87 -13.24 -13.29 32.06
C ASP A 87 -12.78 -14.67 32.53
N GLU A 88 -12.79 -14.92 33.84
CA GLU A 88 -12.22 -16.11 34.49
C GLU A 88 -12.77 -17.47 33.99
N LEU A 89 -13.90 -17.47 33.27
CA LEU A 89 -14.52 -18.66 32.70
C LEU A 89 -14.16 -18.92 31.22
N SER A 90 -13.47 -18.00 30.54
CA SER A 90 -13.18 -18.11 29.11
C SER A 90 -11.70 -18.43 28.84
N ASN A 91 -11.41 -19.68 28.51
CA ASN A 91 -10.05 -20.17 28.21
C ASN A 91 -9.40 -19.56 26.95
N GLY A 92 -10.06 -18.59 26.31
CA GLY A 92 -9.50 -17.69 25.30
C GLY A 92 -9.72 -16.24 25.77
N GLY A 93 -8.69 -15.62 26.34
CA GLY A 93 -8.79 -14.26 26.90
C GLY A 93 -9.24 -13.22 25.87
N ASN A 94 -10.26 -12.43 26.26
CA ASN A 94 -10.84 -11.37 25.45
C ASN A 94 -9.92 -10.13 25.48
N GLN A 95 -8.96 -10.06 24.57
CA GLN A 95 -8.09 -8.87 24.46
C GLN A 95 -8.85 -7.72 23.81
N VAL A 96 -8.82 -6.55 24.43
CA VAL A 96 -9.44 -5.32 23.93
C VAL A 96 -8.35 -4.30 23.59
N LEU A 97 -8.36 -3.80 22.37
CA LEU A 97 -7.48 -2.73 21.93
C LEU A 97 -8.16 -1.37 22.16
N SER A 98 -7.72 -0.63 23.17
CA SER A 98 -8.22 0.71 23.45
C SER A 98 -7.33 1.79 22.78
N TYR A 99 -8.00 2.73 22.13
CA TYR A 99 -7.39 3.90 21.49
C TYR A 99 -7.89 5.17 22.19
N GLU A 100 -6.98 5.88 22.84
CA GLU A 100 -7.19 7.17 23.50
C GLU A 100 -6.67 8.29 22.60
N CYS A 101 -7.54 9.24 22.21
CA CYS A 101 -7.12 10.42 21.46
C CYS A 101 -6.64 11.53 22.39
N LEU A 102 -5.38 11.97 22.24
CA LEU A 102 -4.76 12.97 23.11
C LEU A 102 -5.40 14.36 23.00
N ASP A 103 -5.98 14.70 21.84
CA ASP A 103 -6.59 16.02 21.59
C ASP A 103 -7.94 16.23 22.29
N CYS A 104 -8.64 15.15 22.68
CA CYS A 104 -10.02 15.23 23.16
C CYS A 104 -10.45 14.15 24.18
N GLY A 105 -9.55 13.26 24.59
CA GLY A 105 -9.84 12.17 25.54
C GLY A 105 -10.75 11.06 25.02
N ASP A 106 -11.04 11.00 23.71
CA ASP A 106 -11.92 9.98 23.14
C ASP A 106 -11.29 8.59 23.19
N LEU A 107 -11.82 7.76 24.08
CA LEU A 107 -11.56 6.33 24.16
C LEU A 107 -12.46 5.55 23.19
N LYS A 108 -11.86 4.65 22.40
CA LYS A 108 -12.59 3.63 21.64
C LYS A 108 -11.89 2.29 21.75
N SER A 109 -12.63 1.29 22.21
CA SER A 109 -12.22 -0.09 22.34
C SER A 109 -12.62 -0.93 21.12
N PHE A 110 -11.73 -1.81 20.67
CA PHE A 110 -11.99 -2.80 19.63
C PHE A 110 -11.69 -4.21 20.17
N PRO A 111 -12.65 -5.15 20.18
CA PRO A 111 -12.40 -6.50 20.66
C PRO A 111 -11.57 -7.29 19.64
N ILE A 112 -10.40 -7.78 20.06
CA ILE A 112 -9.56 -8.68 19.25
C ILE A 112 -10.07 -10.11 19.44
N LYS A 113 -10.88 -10.59 18.50
CA LYS A 113 -11.16 -12.01 18.40
C LYS A 113 -9.89 -12.73 17.93
N ARG A 114 -9.19 -13.40 18.86
CA ARG A 114 -8.12 -14.34 18.50
C ARG A 114 -8.72 -15.51 17.72
N THR A 115 -8.75 -15.42 16.40
CA THR A 115 -8.97 -16.58 15.54
C THR A 115 -7.85 -17.58 15.83
N GLY A 116 -8.21 -18.72 16.42
CA GLY A 116 -7.28 -19.55 17.17
C GLY A 116 -5.94 -19.77 16.48
N VAL A 117 -4.86 -19.46 17.20
CA VAL A 117 -3.54 -20.02 16.89
C VAL A 117 -3.74 -21.53 16.88
N ARG A 118 -3.50 -22.17 15.73
CA ARG A 118 -3.33 -23.63 15.71
C ARG A 118 -2.09 -23.91 16.56
N GLU A 119 -2.32 -24.33 17.79
CA GLU A 119 -1.31 -24.96 18.61
C GLU A 119 -0.81 -26.19 17.84
N ASN A 120 0.38 -26.08 17.25
CA ASN A 120 1.08 -27.23 16.70
C ASN A 120 1.71 -28.04 17.86
N THR A 121 0.86 -28.51 18.77
CA THR A 121 1.18 -29.50 19.81
C THR A 121 1.19 -30.92 19.21
N GLY A 122 1.86 -31.06 18.07
CA GLY A 122 2.09 -32.32 17.38
C GLY A 122 3.17 -33.14 18.08
N LYS A 123 2.80 -33.91 19.11
CA LYS A 123 3.64 -35.03 19.57
C LYS A 123 3.75 -36.07 18.44
N PRO A 124 4.93 -36.70 18.24
CA PRO A 124 5.14 -37.62 17.13
C PRO A 124 4.41 -38.95 17.35
N VAL A 125 3.74 -39.44 16.30
CA VAL A 125 3.21 -40.81 16.23
C VAL A 125 4.08 -41.59 15.23
N ALA A 126 4.57 -42.75 15.65
CA ALA A 126 5.52 -43.54 14.88
C ALA A 126 4.87 -44.35 13.74
N GLY A 127 5.59 -44.47 12.63
CA GLY A 127 5.31 -45.34 11.49
C GLY A 127 6.61 -45.50 10.66
N PRO A 128 6.87 -46.67 10.03
CA PRO A 128 8.22 -47.25 10.08
C PRO A 128 9.05 -47.18 8.79
N PHE A 129 10.32 -47.60 8.89
CA PHE A 129 11.36 -47.77 7.84
C PHE A 129 11.90 -46.46 7.22
N THR A 130 13.21 -46.25 7.04
CA THR A 130 14.42 -47.04 7.41
C THR A 130 15.63 -46.12 7.53
N GLU A 131 16.69 -46.57 8.21
CA GLU A 131 17.98 -45.88 8.27
C GLU A 131 18.66 -45.77 6.89
N SER A 132 18.86 -44.55 6.39
CA SER A 132 20.08 -44.13 5.68
C SER A 132 20.04 -42.62 5.38
N MET A 133 21.20 -42.06 5.02
CA MET A 133 21.37 -40.71 4.45
C MET A 133 21.07 -39.51 5.36
N ARG A 134 21.99 -39.30 6.32
CA ARG A 134 22.41 -37.93 6.67
C ARG A 134 22.98 -37.24 5.43
N SER A 135 22.20 -36.40 4.75
CA SER A 135 22.67 -35.61 3.60
C SER A 135 23.10 -34.21 4.04
N LYS A 136 24.42 -34.01 4.09
CA LYS A 136 25.04 -32.69 4.29
C LYS A 136 24.67 -31.74 3.16
N MET A 137 24.52 -30.47 3.53
CA MET A 137 24.42 -29.29 2.67
C MET A 137 25.47 -29.31 1.53
N PRO A 138 25.06 -29.33 0.24
CA PRO A 138 26.00 -29.42 -0.87
C PRO A 138 26.43 -28.05 -1.39
N GLY A 139 27.73 -27.79 -1.33
CA GLY A 139 28.39 -26.74 -2.11
C GLY A 139 28.74 -27.23 -3.52
N ILE A 140 28.52 -26.35 -4.50
CA ILE A 140 29.14 -26.24 -5.84
C ILE A 140 30.02 -27.43 -6.33
N LYS A 141 29.57 -28.17 -7.35
CA LYS A 141 30.24 -28.32 -8.67
C LYS A 141 29.45 -29.21 -9.66
N GLU A 142 29.86 -29.11 -10.93
CA GLU A 142 29.15 -29.33 -12.20
C GLU A 142 29.02 -30.81 -12.70
N ALA A 143 28.21 -31.01 -13.76
CA ALA A 143 28.15 -32.17 -14.68
C ALA A 143 27.66 -33.53 -14.10
N GLN A 144 26.98 -34.45 -14.82
CA GLN A 144 26.40 -34.58 -16.18
C GLN A 144 25.21 -35.59 -16.05
N LYS A 145 23.99 -35.31 -16.55
CA LYS A 145 23.46 -35.57 -17.93
C LYS A 145 22.94 -37.01 -18.21
N SER A 146 21.65 -37.23 -17.95
CA SER A 146 20.70 -38.07 -18.71
C SER A 146 19.27 -37.63 -18.32
N GLY A 147 18.23 -37.62 -19.15
CA GLY A 147 18.08 -37.98 -20.56
C GLY A 147 16.66 -38.53 -20.77
N SER A 148 15.84 -37.83 -21.57
CA SER A 148 14.41 -38.12 -21.89
C SER A 148 13.43 -37.96 -20.69
N GLU A 149 12.12 -37.65 -20.83
CA GLU A 149 11.41 -36.60 -21.59
C GLU A 149 9.96 -36.43 -21.03
N ASN A 150 9.09 -35.49 -21.41
CA ASN A 150 9.13 -34.39 -22.40
C ASN A 150 8.42 -33.11 -21.87
N GLY A 151 8.39 -32.02 -22.65
CA GLY A 151 7.60 -30.80 -22.34
C GLY A 151 8.29 -29.48 -22.72
N ILE A 152 8.03 -28.98 -23.94
CA ILE A 152 8.84 -27.91 -24.56
C ILE A 152 8.40 -26.49 -24.12
N GLY A 153 9.35 -25.70 -23.60
CA GLY A 153 9.13 -24.32 -23.13
C GLY A 153 10.39 -23.45 -23.10
N LYS A 154 11.06 -23.32 -24.25
CA LYS A 154 12.23 -22.45 -24.59
C LYS A 154 12.88 -21.69 -23.42
N ARG A 155 13.94 -22.27 -22.83
CA ARG A 155 14.81 -21.62 -21.84
C ARG A 155 15.57 -20.45 -22.48
N SER A 156 15.21 -19.21 -22.14
CA SER A 156 16.02 -18.03 -22.47
C SER A 156 17.42 -18.18 -21.90
N SER A 157 18.44 -18.07 -22.76
CA SER A 157 19.84 -18.31 -22.37
C SER A 157 20.26 -17.35 -21.26
N ALA A 158 21.06 -17.82 -20.30
CA ALA A 158 21.63 -16.95 -19.26
C ALA A 158 22.39 -15.75 -19.88
N LYS A 159 22.98 -15.94 -21.06
CA LYS A 159 23.65 -14.91 -21.88
C LYS A 159 22.68 -13.82 -22.37
N GLU A 160 21.43 -14.16 -22.70
CA GLU A 160 20.38 -13.18 -23.05
C GLU A 160 19.85 -12.43 -21.82
N ARG A 161 19.65 -13.12 -20.68
CA ARG A 161 19.24 -12.45 -19.44
C ARG A 161 20.30 -11.46 -18.96
N ALA A 162 21.58 -11.82 -19.06
CA ALA A 162 22.70 -10.93 -18.79
C ALA A 162 22.72 -9.71 -19.74
N LYS A 163 22.49 -9.92 -21.05
CA LYS A 163 22.37 -8.81 -22.02
C LYS A 163 21.18 -7.90 -21.73
N LYS A 164 19.99 -8.43 -21.38
CA LYS A 164 18.81 -7.62 -21.01
C LYS A 164 19.07 -6.78 -19.75
N ARG A 165 19.76 -7.31 -18.74
CA ARG A 165 20.18 -6.55 -17.54
C ARG A 165 21.22 -5.45 -17.84
N LYS A 166 22.03 -5.59 -18.89
CA LYS A 166 22.96 -4.53 -19.35
C LYS A 166 22.28 -3.47 -20.25
N LEU A 167 21.06 -3.72 -20.71
CA LEU A 167 20.27 -2.77 -21.52
C LEU A 167 19.31 -1.92 -20.68
N SER A 168 19.09 -2.24 -19.40
CA SER A 168 18.22 -1.49 -18.48
C SER A 168 18.89 -0.28 -17.81
N THR A 169 20.10 0.08 -18.20
CA THR A 169 20.79 1.30 -17.73
C THR A 169 20.14 2.54 -18.34
N LEU A 170 19.85 3.56 -17.52
CA LEU A 170 19.16 4.80 -17.94
C LEU A 170 19.75 5.46 -19.20
N SER A 171 21.08 5.41 -19.36
CA SER A 171 21.80 5.92 -20.52
C SER A 171 21.28 5.34 -21.84
N ASN A 172 21.02 4.02 -21.90
CA ASN A 172 20.53 3.35 -23.11
C ASN A 172 19.07 3.67 -23.43
N LEU A 173 18.24 3.92 -22.40
CA LEU A 173 16.86 4.39 -22.58
C LEU A 173 16.81 5.84 -23.09
N LEU A 174 17.71 6.70 -22.61
CA LEU A 174 17.86 8.07 -23.08
C LEU A 174 18.39 8.11 -24.52
N SER A 175 19.41 7.31 -24.87
CA SER A 175 19.91 7.24 -26.24
C SER A 175 18.84 6.80 -27.25
N LYS A 176 17.97 5.84 -26.89
CA LYS A 176 16.84 5.44 -27.75
C LYS A 176 15.78 6.54 -27.85
N LYS A 177 15.40 7.17 -26.72
CA LYS A 177 14.43 8.27 -26.69
C LYS A 177 14.89 9.53 -27.46
N ASN A 178 16.21 9.73 -27.56
CA ASN A 178 16.80 10.81 -28.35
C ASN A 178 16.94 10.40 -29.84
N GLY A 179 17.25 9.13 -30.14
CA GLY A 179 17.26 8.60 -31.51
C GLY A 179 15.88 8.54 -32.17
N GLU A 180 14.82 8.32 -31.40
CA GLU A 180 13.42 8.42 -31.86
C GLU A 180 12.93 9.87 -32.00
N LYS A 181 13.78 10.87 -31.70
CA LYS A 181 13.44 12.30 -31.72
C LYS A 181 14.44 13.13 -32.52
N GLN A 182 14.46 12.98 -33.84
CA GLN A 182 14.42 14.08 -34.84
C GLN A 182 14.45 13.49 -36.28
N PRO A 183 13.95 14.18 -37.33
CA PRO A 183 13.10 15.38 -37.33
C PRO A 183 11.85 15.19 -38.21
N LYS A 184 10.69 14.93 -37.60
CA LYS A 184 9.42 15.28 -38.25
C LYS A 184 9.18 16.77 -38.01
N LYS A 185 9.36 17.55 -39.06
CA LYS A 185 9.18 19.02 -39.12
C LYS A 185 7.95 19.47 -38.32
N SER A 186 8.18 20.03 -37.13
CA SER A 186 7.17 20.72 -36.35
C SER A 186 7.71 22.10 -35.97
N SER A 187 7.11 23.12 -36.60
CA SER A 187 7.28 24.55 -36.35
C SER A 187 7.73 24.91 -34.92
N LEU A 188 9.02 25.20 -34.76
CA LEU A 188 9.51 26.01 -33.66
C LEU A 188 9.57 27.45 -34.16
N LEU A 189 8.67 28.29 -33.66
CA LEU A 189 8.71 29.74 -33.86
C LEU A 189 9.91 30.27 -33.07
N ASN A 190 10.88 30.87 -33.77
CA ASN A 190 12.03 31.49 -33.14
C ASN A 190 11.64 32.85 -32.54
N LEU A 191 12.12 33.15 -31.34
CA LEU A 191 11.86 34.41 -30.63
C LEU A 191 12.38 35.66 -31.37
N GLU A 192 13.31 35.48 -32.31
CA GLU A 192 13.92 36.56 -33.11
C GLU A 192 12.95 37.23 -34.10
N ASP A 193 11.88 36.55 -34.53
CA ASP A 193 10.85 37.16 -35.40
C ASP A 193 9.87 38.07 -34.62
N PHE A 194 9.84 37.99 -33.29
CA PHE A 194 9.02 38.89 -32.45
C PHE A 194 9.72 40.20 -32.08
N LEU A 195 11.05 40.27 -32.26
CA LEU A 195 11.87 41.44 -31.90
C LEU A 195 12.19 42.36 -33.09
N LYS A 196 11.64 42.09 -34.27
CA LYS A 196 11.72 42.98 -35.44
C LYS A 196 10.49 43.88 -35.53
N LYS A 197 10.55 44.99 -34.80
CA LYS A 197 9.81 46.22 -35.06
C LYS A 197 10.73 47.41 -34.84
#